data_AF-A0A3C0NFJ8-F1
#
_entry.id   AF-A0A3C0NFJ8-F1
#
_cell.length_a   1.000
_cell.length_b   1.000
_cell.length_c   1.000
_cell.angle_alpha   90.00
_cell.angle_beta   90.00
_cell.angle_gamma   90.00
#
_symmetry.space_group_name_H-M   'P 1'
#
loop_
_entity.id
_entity.type
_entity.pdbx_description
1 polymer ?
#
loop_
_entity_poly.entity_id
_entity_poly.type
_entity_poly.pdbx_seq_one_letter_code
_entity_poly.pdbx_strand_id
1 'polypeptide(L)' 'MIYYRIEPLTKGYQLTIWEPAPVNSDRVKPFRFKINFTTSNLLESMKILNLIPGRKTDERYRKLSKQTAQMR' A
#
# COMPACT_ATOMS: atom_id res chain seq x y z
N MET A 1 -0.87 13.30 1.49
CA MET A 1 0.31 12.41 1.66
C MET A 1 -0.11 11.01 1.27
N ILE A 2 0.56 10.39 0.30
CA ILE A 2 0.13 9.11 -0.28
C ILE A 2 0.82 7.96 0.45
N TYR A 3 0.01 7.00 0.88
CA TYR A 3 0.46 5.76 1.52
C TYR A 3 0.31 4.59 0.56
N TYR A 4 1.13 3.57 0.76
CA TYR A 4 1.02 2.33 0.01
C TYR A 4 1.34 1.08 0.84
N ARG A 5 0.86 -0.06 0.34
CA ARG A 5 1.10 -1.41 0.85
C ARG A 5 1.25 -2.39 -0.30
N ILE A 6 2.18 -3.33 -0.20
CA ILE A 6 2.28 -4.48 -1.11
C ILE A 6 2.10 -5.74 -0.28
N GLU A 7 1.20 -6.63 -0.70
CA GLU A 7 0.94 -7.92 -0.06
C GLU A 7 1.14 -9.04 -1.07
N PRO A 8 1.80 -10.15 -0.71
CA PRO A 8 1.79 -11.33 -1.55
C PRO A 8 0.38 -11.92 -1.63
N LEU A 9 -0.01 -12.39 -2.81
CA LEU A 9 -1.20 -13.18 -3.06
C LEU A 9 -0.81 -14.59 -3.49
N THR A 10 -1.77 -15.52 -3.53
CA THR A 10 -1.55 -16.88 -4.07
C THR A 10 -0.99 -16.85 -5.50
N LYS A 11 -1.37 -15.84 -6.30
CA LYS A 11 -0.89 -15.64 -7.67
C LYS A 11 -0.47 -14.18 -7.87
N GLY A 12 0.74 -13.83 -7.40
CA GLY A 12 1.33 -12.51 -7.58
C GLY A 12 1.25 -11.64 -6.32
N TYR A 13 0.98 -10.35 -6.51
CA TYR A 13 1.00 -9.34 -5.45
C TYR A 13 -0.17 -8.38 -5.57
N GLN A 14 -0.64 -7.88 -4.43
CA GLN A 14 -1.59 -6.78 -4.35
C GLN A 14 -0.86 -5.52 -3.90
N LEU A 15 -0.83 -4.50 -4.75
CA LEU A 15 -0.41 -3.15 -4.41
C LEU A 15 -1.65 -2.31 -4.07
N THR A 16 -1.77 -1.87 -2.82
CA THR A 16 -2.81 -0.93 -2.37
C THR A 16 -2.18 0.45 -2.18
N ILE A 17 -2.77 1.49 -2.75
CA ILE A 17 -2.33 2.88 -2.62
C ILE A 17 -3.52 3.73 -2.15
N TRP A 18 -3.33 4.62 -1.19
CA TRP A 18 -4.40 5.46 -0.68
C TRP A 18 -3.91 6.81 -0.16
N GLU A 19 -4.83 7.78 -0.12
CA GLU A 19 -4.66 9.04 0.59
C GLU A 19 -5.78 9.19 1.63
N PRO A 20 -5.46 9.44 2.91
CA PRO A 20 -6.47 9.67 3.93
C PRO A 20 -7.26 10.94 3.66
N ALA A 21 -8.57 10.90 3.93
CA ALA A 21 -9.38 12.10 3.95
C ALA A 21 -8.99 12.98 5.14
N PRO A 22 -9.04 14.33 4.99
CA PRO A 22 -8.90 15.23 6.13
C PRO A 22 -9.93 14.88 7.20
N VAL A 23 -9.52 14.99 8.47
CA VAL A 23 -10.43 14.78 9.59
C VAL A 23 -11.18 16.08 9.83
N ASN A 24 -12.37 16.20 9.26
CA ASN A 24 -13.27 17.34 9.44
C ASN A 24 -14.73 16.86 9.57
N SER A 25 -15.64 17.81 9.88
CA SER A 25 -17.08 17.56 10.03
C SER A 25 -17.73 16.94 8.79
N ASP A 26 -17.17 17.24 7.62
CA ASP A 26 -17.76 16.88 6.32
C ASP A 26 -17.17 15.56 5.78
N ARG A 27 -16.39 14.84 6.59
CA ARG A 27 -15.72 13.62 6.17
C ARG A 27 -16.72 12.47 5.99
N VAL A 28 -17.10 12.22 4.73
CA VAL A 28 -17.98 11.11 4.35
C VAL A 28 -17.28 9.75 4.33
N LYS A 29 -15.97 9.72 4.01
CA LYS A 29 -15.18 8.48 3.87
C LYS A 29 -13.79 8.63 4.49
N PRO A 30 -13.14 7.54 4.94
CA PRO A 30 -11.82 7.59 5.56
C PRO A 30 -10.68 7.96 4.60
N PHE A 31 -10.91 7.86 3.28
CA PHE A 31 -9.90 8.11 2.25
C PHE A 31 -10.41 9.11 1.22
N ARG A 32 -9.54 10.02 0.75
CA ARG A 32 -9.79 10.80 -0.48
C ARG A 32 -9.84 9.87 -1.69
N PHE A 33 -8.91 8.94 -1.75
CA PHE A 33 -8.91 7.84 -2.71
C PHE A 33 -8.23 6.59 -2.13
N LYS A 34 -8.60 5.44 -2.67
CA LYS A 34 -7.95 4.15 -2.43
C LYS A 34 -8.04 3.32 -3.71
N ILE A 35 -6.90 2.79 -4.16
CA ILE A 35 -6.79 2.01 -5.40
C ILE A 35 -6.03 0.72 -5.08
N ASN A 36 -6.50 -0.39 -5.64
CA ASN A 36 -5.84 -1.69 -5.55
C ASN A 36 -5.40 -2.13 -6.96
N PHE A 37 -4.15 -2.53 -7.09
CA PHE A 37 -3.59 -3.17 -8.28
C PHE A 37 -3.21 -4.60 -7.96
N THR A 38 -3.54 -5.52 -8.86
CA THR A 38 -2.99 -6.88 -8.84
C THR A 38 -1.85 -6.92 -9.85
N THR A 39 -0.67 -7.31 -9.41
CA THR A 39 0.54 -7.39 -10.24
C THR A 39 1.13 -8.78 -10.19
N SER A 40 1.77 -9.22 -11.28
CA SER A 40 2.26 -10.59 -11.41
C SER A 40 3.48 -10.86 -10.52
N ASN A 41 4.29 -9.83 -10.28
CA ASN A 41 5.52 -9.90 -9.50
C ASN A 41 5.77 -8.59 -8.74
N LEU A 42 6.71 -8.63 -7.80
CA LEU A 42 7.07 -7.48 -6.97
C LEU A 42 7.63 -6.32 -7.79
N LEU A 43 8.36 -6.60 -8.88
CA LEU A 43 8.98 -5.58 -9.72
C LEU A 43 7.93 -4.69 -10.39
N GLU A 44 6.83 -5.28 -10.87
CA GLU A 44 5.69 -4.54 -11.41
C GLU A 44 5.05 -3.61 -10.37
N SER A 45 4.83 -4.09 -9.14
CA SER A 45 4.32 -3.23 -8.06
C SER A 45 5.25 -2.03 -7.82
N MET A 46 6.56 -2.27 -7.81
CA MET A 46 7.57 -1.21 -7.61
C MET A 46 7.62 -0.22 -8.78
N LYS A 47 7.45 -0.68 -10.02
CA LYS A 47 7.35 0.19 -11.20
C LYS A 47 6.15 1.14 -11.08
N ILE A 48 4.98 0.63 -10.70
CA ILE A 48 3.78 1.47 -10.48
C ILE A 48 4.05 2.50 -9.37
N LEU A 49 4.66 2.07 -8.26
CA LEU A 49 5.01 2.97 -7.16
C LEU A 49 5.96 4.08 -7.61
N ASN A 50 6.95 3.78 -8.46
CA ASN A 50 7.90 4.77 -8.96
C ASN A 50 7.25 5.91 -9.75
N LEU A 51 6.07 5.70 -10.32
CA LEU A 51 5.30 6.73 -11.02
C LEU A 51 4.61 7.72 -10.07
N ILE A 52 4.58 7.42 -8.76
CA ILE A 52 3.87 8.22 -7.75
C ILE A 52 4.89 9.06 -6.97
N PRO A 53 4.94 10.39 -7.19
CA PRO A 53 5.82 11.28 -6.45
C PRO A 53 5.37 11.43 -4.99
N GLY A 54 6.33 11.58 -4.07
CA GLY A 54 6.05 11.87 -2.65
C GLY A 54 5.36 10.74 -1.87
N ARG A 55 5.36 9.51 -2.40
CA ARG A 55 4.80 8.34 -1.71
C ARG A 55 5.58 8.03 -0.43
N LYS A 56 4.87 7.56 0.60
CA LYS A 56 5.45 7.01 1.82
C LYS A 56 4.97 5.59 2.05
N THR A 57 5.88 4.74 2.50
CA THR A 57 5.56 3.37 2.92
C THR A 57 4.78 3.45 4.24
N ASP A 58 3.72 2.65 4.41
CA ASP A 58 3.10 2.53 5.74
C ASP A 58 4.01 1.67 6.64
N GLU A 59 4.84 2.33 7.46
CA GLU A 59 5.85 1.71 8.31
C GLU A 59 5.28 0.83 9.42
N ARG A 60 3.99 0.99 9.77
CA ARG A 60 3.31 0.17 10.79
C ARG A 60 3.29 -1.32 10.42
N TYR A 61 3.38 -1.63 9.12
CA TYR A 61 3.39 -3.01 8.61
C TYR A 61 4.78 -3.55 8.28
N ARG A 62 5.83 -2.72 8.30
CA ARG A 62 7.24 -3.16 8.11
C ARG A 62 7.70 -4.10 9.23
N LYS A 63 7.04 -4.05 10.40
CA LYS A 63 7.27 -4.97 11.53
C LYS A 63 6.59 -6.33 11.35
N LEU A 64 5.40 -6.37 10.74
CA LEU A 64 4.65 -7.61 10.51
C LEU A 64 5.34 -8.53 9.50
N SER A 65 5.90 -7.98 8.41
CA SER A 65 6.62 -8.78 7.41
C SER A 65 7.92 -9.41 7.95
N LYS A 66 8.57 -8.77 8.93
CA LYS A 66 9.79 -9.30 9.57
C LYS A 66 9.47 -10.47 10.51
N GLN A 67 8.34 -10.43 11.21
CA GLN A 67 7.91 -11.54 12.07
C GLN A 67 7.49 -12.77 11.26
N THR A 68 6.85 -12.60 10.09
CA THR A 68 6.49 -13.75 9.23
C THR A 68 7.70 -14.35 8.50
N ALA A 69 8.75 -13.57 8.27
CA ALA A 69 10.00 -14.04 7.66
C ALA A 69 10.93 -14.78 8.65
N GLN A 70 10.73 -14.61 9.97
CA GLN A 70 11.50 -15.30 11.02
C GLN A 70 10.84 -16.59 11.53
N MET A 71 9.61 -16.91 11.09
CA MET A 71 8.91 -18.18 11.41
C MET A 71 8.96 -19.21 10.27
N ARG A 72 9.93 -19.07 9.34
CA ARG A 72 10.30 -20.07 8.35
C ARG A 72 11.79 -20.37 8.50
#